data_AF-A0A959JKC5-F1
#
_entry.id   AF-A0A959JKC5-F1
#
_cell.length_a   1.000
_cell.length_b   1.000
_cell.length_c   1.000
_cell.angle_alpha   90.00
_cell.angle_beta   90.00
_cell.angle_gamma   90.00
#
_symmetry.space_group_name_H-M   'P 1'
#
loop_
_entity.id
_entity.type
_entity.pdbx_description
1 polymer ?
#
loop_
_entity_poly.entity_id
_entity_poly.type
_entity_poly.pdbx_seq_one_letter_code
_entity_poly.pdbx_strand_id
1 'polypeptide(L)'
;MKVHELDNVIIALQDLSTSSHISMAGCELVLPQDVKAKHKFVQEDLPENAEIVMYGVPVGKTIMPLPAGTIITTQNVKHKTSPVLDRNPKTNWNGPNITRWENRTFNGYHRSDGSVGTANIWLVFPLVFCENKNIEIIKEAVSEALGYSKYHMYKSFAKALVQGNDVDEFE
;
A
#
# COMPACT_ATOMS: atom_id res chain seq x y z
N MET A 1 9.96 3.57 16.58
CA MET A 1 10.11 4.18 15.25
C MET A 1 9.50 5.57 15.24
N LYS A 2 10.22 6.54 14.67
CA LYS A 2 9.74 7.89 14.39
C LYS A 2 9.72 8.06 12.86
N VAL A 3 8.61 8.50 12.28
CA VAL A 3 8.43 8.46 10.82
C VAL A 3 8.91 9.76 10.17
N HIS A 4 8.67 10.88 10.82
CA HIS A 4 9.09 12.20 10.38
C HIS A 4 9.87 12.93 11.49
N GLU A 5 10.80 13.80 11.13
CA GLU A 5 11.64 14.53 12.10
C GLU A 5 10.82 15.39 13.07
N LEU A 6 9.74 15.98 12.56
CA LEU A 6 8.77 16.78 13.33
C LEU A 6 7.82 15.98 14.22
N ASP A 7 7.81 14.64 14.15
CA ASP A 7 6.91 13.86 14.99
C ASP A 7 7.27 14.04 16.47
N ASN A 8 6.26 14.12 17.34
CA ASN A 8 6.47 14.11 18.80
C ASN A 8 5.90 12.83 19.45
N VAL A 9 5.63 11.82 18.63
CA VAL A 9 5.17 10.50 19.03
C VAL A 9 6.05 9.42 18.43
N ILE A 10 6.14 8.31 19.15
CA ILE A 10 6.92 7.15 18.76
C ILE A 10 6.00 5.94 18.65
N ILE A 11 6.17 5.15 17.59
CA ILE A 11 5.47 3.89 17.40
C ILE A 11 6.33 2.74 17.92
N ALA A 12 5.76 1.92 18.80
CA ALA A 12 6.38 0.68 19.25
C ALA A 12 6.33 -0.38 18.13
N LEU A 13 7.48 -0.90 17.72
CA LEU A 13 7.56 -1.98 16.71
C LEU A 13 7.46 -3.39 17.32
N GLN A 14 7.62 -3.47 18.63
CA GLN A 14 7.52 -4.68 19.44
C GLN A 14 6.90 -4.32 20.78
N ASP A 15 6.57 -5.33 21.59
CA ASP A 15 6.19 -5.10 22.98
C ASP A 15 7.38 -4.56 23.77
N LEU A 16 7.16 -3.49 24.52
CA LEU A 16 8.15 -2.84 25.36
C LEU A 16 7.66 -2.89 26.81
N SER A 17 8.50 -3.35 27.72
CA SER A 17 8.16 -3.38 29.14
C SER A 17 8.38 -2.01 29.78
N THR A 18 7.69 -1.80 30.89
CA THR A 18 7.95 -0.72 31.83
C THR A 18 9.44 -0.67 32.18
N SER A 19 9.97 0.54 32.39
CA SER A 19 11.38 0.84 32.65
C SER A 19 12.35 0.50 31.50
N SER A 20 11.84 0.17 30.30
CA SER A 20 12.71 0.04 29.12
C SER A 20 13.33 1.39 28.78
N HIS A 21 14.64 1.36 28.52
CA HIS A 21 15.38 2.52 28.00
C HIS A 21 15.24 2.58 26.47
N ILE A 22 14.70 3.68 25.97
CA ILE A 22 14.55 3.96 24.55
C ILE A 22 15.51 5.08 24.19
N SER A 23 16.47 4.79 23.30
CA SER A 23 17.36 5.79 22.69
C SER A 23 17.00 5.91 21.21
N MET A 24 16.39 7.03 20.81
CA MET A 24 15.97 7.25 19.43
C MET A 24 15.96 8.75 19.08
N ALA A 25 16.48 9.11 17.90
CA ALA A 25 16.51 10.49 17.38
C ALA A 25 17.16 11.51 18.35
N GLY A 26 18.19 11.08 19.11
CA GLY A 26 18.87 11.92 20.09
C GLY A 26 18.13 12.11 21.42
N CYS A 27 16.99 11.44 21.62
CA CYS A 27 16.26 11.42 22.89
C CYS A 27 16.46 10.10 23.62
N GLU A 28 16.70 10.19 24.92
CA GLU A 28 16.65 9.06 25.85
C GLU A 28 15.40 9.14 26.72
N LEU A 29 14.70 8.03 26.83
CA LEU A 29 13.42 7.92 27.54
C LEU A 29 13.39 6.62 28.33
N VAL A 30 12.83 6.67 29.53
CA VAL A 30 12.45 5.48 30.31
C VAL A 30 10.95 5.34 30.27
N LEU A 31 10.43 4.18 29.86
CA LEU A 31 8.99 3.97 29.74
C LEU A 31 8.33 3.86 31.12
N PRO A 32 7.29 4.67 31.43
CA PRO A 32 6.57 4.58 32.70
C PRO A 32 5.60 3.39 32.79
N GLN A 33 5.32 2.73 31.65
CA GLN A 33 4.35 1.64 31.53
C GLN A 33 4.68 0.71 30.35
N ASP A 34 4.09 -0.48 30.34
CA ASP A 34 4.20 -1.43 29.24
C ASP A 34 3.53 -0.89 27.98
N VAL A 35 4.24 -0.87 26.85
CA VAL A 35 3.75 -0.42 25.55
C VAL A 35 3.68 -1.61 24.60
N LYS A 36 2.48 -2.00 24.20
CA LYS A 36 2.29 -3.07 23.21
C LYS A 36 2.71 -2.62 21.81
N ALA A 37 3.13 -3.57 20.98
CA ALA A 37 3.44 -3.32 19.58
C ALA A 37 2.30 -2.55 18.90
N LYS A 38 2.67 -1.66 17.96
CA LYS A 38 1.81 -0.75 17.18
C LYS A 38 1.18 0.40 17.98
N HIS A 39 1.28 0.40 19.31
CA HIS A 39 0.83 1.54 20.11
C HIS A 39 1.81 2.71 19.98
N LYS A 40 1.29 3.90 20.28
CA LYS A 40 2.03 5.17 20.22
C LYS A 40 2.23 5.72 21.62
N PHE A 41 3.38 6.32 21.86
CA PHE A 41 3.68 7.04 23.10
C PHE A 41 4.36 8.37 22.79
N VAL A 42 4.21 9.34 23.70
CA VAL A 42 4.79 10.68 23.53
C VAL A 42 6.31 10.64 23.71
N GLN A 43 7.04 11.38 22.87
CA GLN A 43 8.50 11.46 22.94
C GLN A 43 8.97 12.32 24.12
N GLU A 44 8.19 13.33 24.47
CA GLU A 44 8.49 14.35 25.47
C GLU A 44 7.23 14.67 26.30
N ASP A 45 7.40 15.45 27.36
CA ASP A 45 6.28 15.93 28.17
C ASP A 45 5.39 16.85 27.32
N LEU A 46 4.13 16.45 27.14
CA LEU A 46 3.12 17.27 26.45
C LEU A 46 2.13 17.84 27.47
N PRO A 47 2.01 19.18 27.60
CA PRO A 47 0.98 19.77 28.44
C PRO A 47 -0.42 19.51 27.88
N GLU A 48 -1.46 19.85 28.64
CA GLU A 48 -2.84 19.80 28.13
C GLU A 48 -3.01 20.70 26.89
N ASN A 49 -3.81 20.26 25.91
CA ASN A 49 -4.07 20.94 24.65
C ASN A 49 -2.85 21.10 23.72
N ALA A 50 -1.71 20.45 24.04
CA ALA A 50 -0.55 20.36 23.17
C ALA A 50 -0.87 19.59 21.88
N GLU A 51 -0.21 19.95 20.79
CA GLU A 51 -0.40 19.27 19.50
C GLU A 51 0.33 17.94 19.46
N ILE A 52 -0.34 16.95 18.90
CA ILE A 52 0.25 15.65 18.59
C ILE A 52 0.54 15.64 17.10
N VAL A 53 1.81 15.48 16.75
CA VAL A 53 2.31 15.51 15.38
C VAL A 53 2.78 14.11 14.98
N MET A 54 2.24 13.62 13.88
CA MET A 54 2.60 12.33 13.30
C MET A 54 2.64 12.45 11.77
N TYR A 55 3.64 11.85 11.13
CA TYR A 55 3.91 12.03 9.69
C TYR A 55 4.20 13.49 9.31
N GLY A 56 4.73 14.27 10.25
CA GLY A 56 5.00 15.70 10.05
C GLY A 56 3.76 16.60 10.02
N VAL A 57 2.58 16.09 10.37
CA VAL A 57 1.33 16.87 10.42
C VAL A 57 0.62 16.73 11.77
N PRO A 58 -0.11 17.76 12.24
CA PRO A 58 -0.92 17.65 13.44
C PRO A 58 -2.08 16.66 13.24
N VAL A 59 -2.19 15.67 14.11
CA VAL A 59 -3.25 14.64 14.07
C VAL A 59 -4.24 14.74 15.23
N GLY A 60 -3.85 15.43 16.29
CA GLY A 60 -4.66 15.51 17.51
C GLY A 60 -4.13 16.54 18.49
N LYS A 61 -4.81 16.62 19.64
CA LYS A 61 -4.35 17.34 20.81
C LYS A 61 -4.50 16.47 22.05
N THR A 62 -3.60 16.65 23.01
CA THR A 62 -3.77 16.09 24.35
C THR A 62 -5.00 16.73 25.02
N ILE A 63 -5.72 15.97 25.84
CA ILE A 63 -6.81 16.51 26.68
C ILE A 63 -6.44 16.60 28.16
N MET A 64 -5.23 16.15 28.50
CA MET A 64 -4.61 16.23 29.81
C MET A 64 -3.08 16.23 29.62
N PRO A 65 -2.29 16.63 30.62
CA PRO A 65 -0.83 16.51 30.55
C PRO A 65 -0.39 15.05 30.38
N LEU A 66 0.51 14.78 29.44
CA LEU A 66 1.11 13.47 29.16
C LEU A 66 2.63 13.55 29.37
N PRO A 67 3.17 12.96 30.45
CA PRO A 67 4.60 12.80 30.62
C PRO A 67 5.23 11.98 29.48
N ALA A 68 6.50 12.21 29.20
CA ALA A 68 7.29 11.48 28.22
C ALA A 68 7.14 9.96 28.41
N GLY A 69 6.94 9.22 27.31
CA GLY A 69 6.71 7.77 27.33
C GLY A 69 5.28 7.33 27.62
N THR A 70 4.37 8.25 27.94
CA THR A 70 2.96 7.92 28.14
C THR A 70 2.32 7.45 26.84
N ILE A 71 1.55 6.35 26.90
CA ILE A 71 0.79 5.83 25.76
C ILE A 71 -0.34 6.79 25.38
N ILE A 72 -0.47 7.06 24.09
CA ILE A 72 -1.60 7.77 23.51
C ILE A 72 -2.75 6.80 23.24
N THR A 73 -3.93 7.13 23.76
CA THR A 73 -5.18 6.39 23.59
C THR A 73 -6.32 7.35 23.25
N THR A 74 -7.48 6.83 22.88
CA THR A 74 -8.69 7.65 22.65
C THR A 74 -9.20 8.35 23.91
N GLN A 75 -8.72 7.97 25.10
CA GLN A 75 -9.11 8.57 26.36
C GLN A 75 -8.30 9.80 26.74
N ASN A 76 -7.10 9.97 26.17
CA ASN A 76 -6.20 11.07 26.55
C ASN A 76 -5.84 12.01 25.38
N VAL A 77 -6.38 11.75 24.20
CA VAL A 77 -6.26 12.63 23.03
C VAL A 77 -7.60 12.84 22.35
N LYS A 78 -7.77 14.02 21.78
CA LYS A 78 -8.89 14.35 20.89
C LYS A 78 -8.35 14.66 19.50
N HIS A 79 -9.12 14.31 18.48
CA HIS A 79 -8.76 14.65 17.11
C HIS A 79 -8.79 16.17 16.92
N LYS A 80 -7.79 16.70 16.20
CA LYS A 80 -7.73 18.11 15.80
C LYS A 80 -8.19 18.19 14.35
N THR A 81 -9.44 18.57 14.15
CA THR A 81 -9.95 18.95 12.82
C THR A 81 -9.84 20.45 12.65
N SER A 82 -9.27 20.89 11.53
CA SER A 82 -9.39 22.27 11.06
C SER A 82 -10.48 22.31 9.98
N PRO A 83 -11.31 23.36 9.92
CA PRO A 83 -12.17 23.59 8.77
C PRO A 83 -11.30 23.66 7.50
N VAL A 84 -11.74 23.02 6.41
CA VAL A 84 -11.07 23.13 5.12
C VAL A 84 -11.35 24.54 4.58
N LEU A 85 -10.47 25.49 4.90
CA LEU A 85 -10.62 26.90 4.52
C LEU A 85 -10.15 27.16 3.08
N ASP A 86 -9.22 26.34 2.57
CA ASP A 86 -8.70 26.45 1.20
C ASP A 86 -8.48 25.07 0.57
N ARG A 87 -9.03 24.86 -0.64
CA ARG A 87 -8.89 23.61 -1.40
C ARG A 87 -7.55 23.49 -2.15
N ASN A 88 -6.79 24.57 -2.24
CA ASN A 88 -5.50 24.62 -2.95
C ASN A 88 -4.39 25.14 -2.03
N PRO A 89 -3.97 24.37 -1.01
CA PRO A 89 -2.76 24.72 -0.29
C PRO A 89 -1.59 24.72 -1.28
N LYS A 90 -0.92 25.86 -1.45
CA LYS A 90 0.37 25.95 -2.16
C LYS A 90 1.41 25.22 -1.32
N THR A 91 1.48 23.91 -1.47
CA THR A 91 2.55 23.12 -0.89
C THR A 91 3.76 23.27 -1.78
N ASN A 92 4.85 23.80 -1.24
CA ASN A 92 6.15 23.74 -1.89
C ASN A 92 6.65 22.29 -1.76
N TRP A 93 6.13 21.40 -2.58
CA TRP A 93 6.62 20.03 -2.66
C TRP A 93 7.96 20.03 -3.38
N ASN A 94 9.02 19.78 -2.64
CA ASN A 94 10.32 19.46 -3.22
C ASN A 94 10.34 17.96 -3.47
N GLY A 95 10.24 17.58 -4.74
CA GLY A 95 10.34 16.18 -5.14
C GLY A 95 11.69 15.58 -4.74
N PRO A 96 11.74 14.26 -4.47
CA PRO A 96 12.99 13.59 -4.21
C PRO A 96 13.91 13.72 -5.43
N ASN A 97 15.22 13.79 -5.22
CA ASN A 97 16.19 13.79 -6.29
C ASN A 97 16.10 12.46 -7.07
N ILE A 98 15.67 12.53 -8.33
CA ILE A 98 15.52 11.36 -9.20
C ILE A 98 16.70 11.17 -10.18
N THR A 99 17.77 11.97 -10.07
CA THR A 99 18.89 11.99 -11.03
C THR A 99 19.56 10.63 -11.20
N ARG A 100 19.58 9.81 -10.15
CA ARG A 100 20.07 8.42 -10.21
C ARG A 100 19.31 7.54 -11.24
N TRP A 101 18.08 7.88 -11.57
CA TRP A 101 17.19 7.06 -12.42
C TRP A 101 16.85 7.72 -13.76
N GLU A 102 17.36 8.92 -14.06
CA GLU A 102 17.05 9.67 -15.30
C GLU A 102 17.29 8.85 -16.57
N ASN A 103 18.33 8.03 -16.60
CA ASN A 103 18.71 7.22 -17.77
C ASN A 103 18.18 5.78 -17.71
N ARG A 104 17.24 5.47 -16.82
CA ARG A 104 16.64 4.13 -16.75
C ARG A 104 15.62 3.98 -17.87
N THR A 105 15.79 2.92 -18.67
CA THR A 105 14.88 2.56 -19.74
C THR A 105 14.26 1.19 -19.49
N PHE A 106 13.16 0.91 -20.17
CA PHE A 106 12.55 -0.41 -20.21
C PHE A 106 12.05 -0.69 -21.63
N ASN A 107 11.96 -1.97 -22.00
CA ASN A 107 11.39 -2.36 -23.28
C ASN A 107 9.87 -2.23 -23.20
N GLY A 108 9.33 -1.17 -23.80
CA GLY A 108 7.90 -0.90 -23.81
C GLY A 108 7.30 -0.93 -25.22
N TYR A 109 5.98 -0.98 -25.27
CA TYR A 109 5.20 -0.94 -26.51
C TYR A 109 4.88 0.51 -26.85
N HIS A 110 5.58 1.06 -27.85
CA HIS A 110 5.38 2.43 -28.31
C HIS A 110 4.06 2.58 -29.08
N ARG A 111 3.33 3.66 -28.81
CA ARG A 111 2.09 4.03 -29.52
C ARG A 111 2.28 5.28 -30.36
N SER A 112 1.40 5.48 -31.33
CA SER A 112 1.42 6.64 -32.24
C SER A 112 1.22 7.99 -31.53
N ASP A 113 0.65 7.98 -30.32
CA ASP A 113 0.47 9.17 -29.47
C ASP A 113 1.69 9.51 -28.60
N GLY A 114 2.78 8.73 -28.71
CA GLY A 114 4.00 8.90 -27.92
C GLY A 114 3.97 8.22 -26.55
N SER A 115 2.83 7.66 -26.12
CA SER A 115 2.77 6.86 -24.90
C SER A 115 3.50 5.52 -25.06
N VAL A 116 3.99 4.97 -23.95
CA VAL A 116 4.68 3.67 -23.92
C VAL A 116 3.95 2.74 -22.94
N GLY A 117 3.43 1.63 -23.45
CA GLY A 117 2.75 0.61 -22.65
C GLY A 117 3.71 -0.44 -22.07
N THR A 118 3.37 -0.98 -20.91
CA THR A 118 4.09 -2.11 -20.29
C THR A 118 3.61 -3.47 -20.77
N ALA A 119 2.47 -3.52 -21.45
CA ALA A 119 1.89 -4.72 -22.05
C ALA A 119 1.19 -4.38 -23.37
N ASN A 120 1.13 -5.36 -24.27
CA ASN A 120 0.37 -5.28 -25.52
C ASN A 120 -0.85 -6.19 -25.43
N ILE A 121 -2.00 -5.59 -25.15
CA ILE A 121 -3.25 -6.31 -24.86
C ILE A 121 -4.28 -5.92 -25.91
N TRP A 122 -5.01 -6.91 -26.42
CA TRP A 122 -6.20 -6.69 -27.23
C TRP A 122 -7.43 -6.64 -26.32
N LEU A 123 -8.17 -5.55 -26.41
CA LEU A 123 -9.44 -5.38 -25.71
C LEU A 123 -10.57 -5.41 -26.74
N VAL A 124 -11.52 -6.32 -26.54
CA VAL A 124 -12.70 -6.47 -27.40
C VAL A 124 -13.92 -6.20 -26.53
N PHE A 125 -14.66 -5.14 -26.84
CA PHE A 125 -15.86 -4.75 -26.11
C PHE A 125 -17.09 -4.96 -26.99
N PRO A 126 -18.06 -5.81 -26.59
CA PRO A 126 -19.33 -5.90 -27.28
C PRO A 126 -20.12 -4.61 -27.05
N LEU A 127 -20.70 -4.04 -28.11
CA LEU A 127 -21.58 -2.87 -27.99
C LEU A 127 -22.99 -3.24 -27.52
N VAL A 128 -23.36 -4.52 -27.59
CA VAL A 128 -24.64 -5.08 -27.16
C VAL A 128 -24.45 -6.45 -26.52
N PHE A 129 -25.29 -6.81 -25.56
CA PHE A 129 -25.12 -8.02 -24.77
C PHE A 129 -25.25 -9.33 -25.57
N CYS A 130 -25.99 -9.34 -26.68
CA CYS A 130 -26.16 -10.55 -27.48
C CYS A 130 -24.83 -11.08 -28.07
N GLU A 131 -23.83 -10.21 -28.23
CA GLU A 131 -22.54 -10.56 -28.81
C GLU A 131 -21.55 -11.16 -27.81
N ASN A 132 -21.88 -11.20 -26.51
CA ASN A 132 -20.97 -11.75 -25.48
C ASN A 132 -20.53 -13.19 -25.80
N LYS A 133 -21.46 -14.02 -26.30
CA LYS A 133 -21.17 -15.42 -26.63
C LYS A 133 -20.25 -15.54 -27.84
N ASN A 134 -20.42 -14.66 -28.84
CA ASN A 134 -19.55 -14.62 -30.01
C ASN A 134 -18.13 -14.19 -29.63
N ILE A 135 -17.97 -13.25 -28.70
CA ILE A 135 -16.65 -12.83 -28.19
C ILE A 135 -15.93 -13.98 -27.48
N GLU A 136 -16.61 -14.79 -26.66
CA GLU A 136 -15.97 -15.95 -26.03
C GLU A 136 -15.48 -16.96 -27.07
N ILE A 137 -16.24 -17.21 -28.15
CA ILE A 137 -15.82 -18.09 -29.25
C ILE A 137 -14.56 -17.53 -29.95
N ILE A 138 -14.54 -16.23 -30.26
CA ILE A 138 -13.39 -15.57 -30.88
C ILE A 138 -12.17 -15.66 -29.97
N LYS A 139 -12.33 -15.36 -28.69
CA LYS A 139 -11.27 -15.44 -27.69
C LYS A 139 -10.71 -16.86 -27.60
N GLU A 140 -11.55 -17.89 -27.59
CA GLU A 140 -11.10 -19.28 -27.56
C GLU A 140 -10.32 -19.64 -28.83
N ALA A 141 -10.88 -19.32 -30.02
CA ALA A 141 -10.25 -19.62 -31.30
C ALA A 141 -8.87 -18.95 -31.44
N VAL A 142 -8.79 -17.67 -31.09
CA VAL A 142 -7.53 -16.90 -31.13
C VAL A 142 -6.54 -17.42 -30.08
N SER A 143 -7.00 -17.69 -28.86
CA SER A 143 -6.13 -18.21 -27.79
C SER A 143 -5.56 -19.59 -28.16
N GLU A 144 -6.35 -20.45 -28.78
CA GLU A 144 -5.90 -21.76 -29.25
C GLU A 144 -4.87 -21.65 -30.38
N ALA A 145 -5.16 -20.84 -31.41
CA ALA A 145 -4.24 -20.62 -32.52
C ALA A 145 -2.88 -20.02 -32.08
N LEU A 146 -2.89 -19.18 -31.04
CA LEU A 146 -1.69 -18.56 -30.48
C LEU A 146 -1.01 -19.40 -29.38
N GLY A 147 -1.56 -20.57 -29.02
CA GLY A 147 -0.99 -21.43 -27.98
C GLY A 147 -1.21 -20.94 -26.53
N TYR A 148 -2.09 -19.96 -26.33
CA TYR A 148 -2.45 -19.41 -25.01
C TYR A 148 -3.68 -20.09 -24.38
N SER A 149 -4.17 -21.18 -24.96
CA SER A 149 -5.36 -21.88 -24.46
C SER A 149 -5.11 -22.50 -23.08
N LYS A 150 -5.83 -21.99 -22.07
CA LYS A 150 -5.80 -22.51 -20.69
C LYS A 150 -6.36 -23.94 -20.57
N TYR A 151 -7.11 -24.39 -21.57
CA TYR A 151 -7.78 -25.69 -21.55
C TYR A 151 -7.03 -26.76 -22.33
N HIS A 152 -5.80 -26.50 -22.77
CA HIS A 152 -5.03 -27.44 -23.58
C HIS A 152 -4.95 -28.84 -22.94
N MET A 153 -4.71 -28.92 -21.63
CA MET A 153 -4.65 -30.18 -20.88
C MET A 153 -6.00 -30.92 -20.92
N TYR A 154 -7.11 -30.25 -20.61
CA TYR A 154 -8.44 -30.84 -20.64
C TYR A 154 -8.89 -31.23 -22.05
N LYS A 155 -8.52 -30.45 -23.08
CA LYS A 155 -8.79 -30.79 -24.49
C LYS A 155 -8.01 -32.02 -24.92
N SER A 156 -6.75 -32.16 -24.51
CA SER A 156 -5.94 -33.37 -24.76
C SER A 156 -6.50 -34.59 -24.04
N PHE A 157 -6.89 -34.44 -22.78
CA PHE A 157 -7.54 -35.49 -21.99
C PHE A 157 -8.85 -35.97 -22.63
N ALA A 158 -9.74 -35.05 -23.03
CA ALA A 158 -10.97 -35.40 -23.71
C ALA A 158 -10.72 -36.11 -25.05
N LYS A 159 -9.70 -35.70 -25.82
CA LYS A 159 -9.30 -36.39 -27.05
C LYS A 159 -8.80 -37.82 -26.78
N ALA A 160 -8.01 -38.02 -25.73
CA ALA A 160 -7.54 -39.34 -25.33
C ALA A 160 -8.69 -40.28 -24.96
N LEU A 161 -9.67 -39.78 -24.19
CA LEU A 161 -10.90 -40.52 -23.85
C LEU A 161 -11.71 -40.92 -25.09
N VAL A 162 -11.88 -40.01 -26.05
CA VAL A 162 -12.60 -40.29 -27.31
C VAL A 162 -11.87 -41.33 -28.15
N GLN A 163 -10.54 -41.38 -28.07
CA GLN A 163 -9.71 -42.34 -28.80
C GLN A 163 -9.60 -43.70 -28.10
N GLY A 164 -10.14 -43.84 -26.88
CA GLY A 164 -10.09 -45.09 -26.11
C GLY A 164 -8.72 -45.40 -25.52
N ASN A 165 -7.86 -44.39 -25.35
CA ASN A 165 -6.55 -44.55 -24.70
C ASN A 165 -6.71 -44.49 -23.18
N ASP A 166 -5.93 -45.30 -22.44
CA ASP A 166 -5.85 -45.21 -20.98
C ASP A 166 -5.30 -43.84 -20.56
N VAL A 167 -5.98 -43.23 -19.60
CA VAL A 167 -5.81 -41.82 -19.19
C VAL A 167 -4.90 -41.65 -17.97
N ASP A 168 -4.23 -42.71 -17.55
CA ASP A 168 -3.41 -42.78 -16.32
C ASP A 168 -2.09 -41.97 -16.38
N GLU A 169 -1.78 -41.29 -17.48
CA GLU A 169 -0.53 -40.50 -17.66
C GLU A 169 -0.68 -38.98 -17.41
N PHE A 170 -1.82 -38.49 -16.92
CA PHE A 170 -2.09 -37.04 -16.79
C PHE A 170 -2.17 -36.49 -15.35
N GLU A 171 -1.64 -37.19 -14.34
CA GLU A 171 -1.41 -36.64 -12.98
C GLU A 171 -0.20 -35.69 -12.89
#